data_AF-A0A377TYT9-F1
#
_entry.id   AF-A0A377TYT9-F1
#
_cell.length_a   1.000
_cell.length_b   1.000
_cell.length_c   1.000
_cell.angle_alpha   90.00
_cell.angle_beta   90.00
_cell.angle_gamma   90.00
#
_symmetry.space_group_name_H-M   'P 1'
#
loop_
_entity.id
_entity.type
_entity.pdbx_description
1 polymer ?
#
loop_
_entity_poly.entity_id
_entity_poly.type
_entity_poly.pdbx_seq_one_letter_code
_entity_poly.pdbx_strand_id
1 'polypeptide(L)'
;MTRGVLNKPKSFINSVPHMSFVWGEDNVNFLRARYAALQQSELFRGIRYSEDHQQIKAWAPLVMEGRDPLQKVAATRSEVGTDVNYGEITRQLIAGLQKHDNFSLQLGTVVRRFKRNADKSWTVTLADADNRRQKRVIKAKFIFIGAGGAALTLLQETGIPQAKEYAGFPVGGQFLVCENPEVVNHHLAKVYGQAEVGRAADVGAAHRYPYYRR
;
A
#
# COMPACT_ATOMS: atom_id res chain seq x y z
N MET A 1 -11.89 -6.49 24.08
CA MET A 1 -13.17 -5.98 23.56
C MET A 1 -13.07 -5.88 22.04
N THR A 2 -13.79 -6.70 21.29
CA THR A 2 -13.96 -6.55 19.84
C THR A 2 -15.16 -5.64 19.60
N ARG A 3 -14.97 -4.47 18.98
CA ARG A 3 -16.08 -3.53 18.67
C ARG A 3 -17.04 -4.05 17.59
N GLY A 4 -16.89 -5.31 17.14
CA GLY A 4 -17.74 -5.95 16.13
C GLY A 4 -17.70 -5.33 14.72
N VAL A 5 -16.75 -4.43 14.44
CA VAL A 5 -16.63 -3.75 13.13
C VAL A 5 -15.78 -4.57 12.18
N LEU A 6 -14.62 -5.03 12.64
CA LEU A 6 -13.77 -5.95 11.88
C LEU A 6 -14.16 -7.39 12.23
N ASN A 7 -14.54 -8.14 11.20
CA ASN A 7 -15.02 -9.51 11.29
C ASN A 7 -13.85 -10.50 11.20
N LYS A 8 -14.00 -11.57 10.41
CA LYS A 8 -13.05 -12.69 10.29
C LYS A 8 -11.64 -12.18 9.92
N PRO A 9 -10.62 -12.29 10.80
CA PRO A 9 -9.29 -11.75 10.52
C PRO A 9 -8.67 -12.26 9.21
N LYS A 10 -8.87 -13.54 8.88
CA LYS A 10 -8.37 -14.14 7.63
C LYS A 10 -8.93 -13.52 6.34
N SER A 11 -10.02 -12.74 6.41
CA SER A 11 -10.49 -12.01 5.23
C SER A 11 -9.60 -10.82 4.86
N PHE A 12 -8.83 -10.30 5.82
CA PHE A 12 -8.05 -9.08 5.62
C PHE A 12 -6.60 -9.13 6.09
N ILE A 13 -6.18 -10.10 6.90
CA ILE A 13 -4.80 -10.25 7.32
C ILE A 13 -4.36 -11.72 7.24
N ASN A 14 -3.29 -11.95 6.50
CA ASN A 14 -2.77 -13.29 6.20
C ASN A 14 -1.27 -13.32 6.42
N SER A 15 -0.76 -14.30 7.16
CA SER A 15 0.69 -14.48 7.33
C SER A 15 1.33 -14.82 5.99
N VAL A 16 2.41 -14.12 5.65
CA VAL A 16 3.23 -14.39 4.47
C VAL A 16 4.68 -14.02 4.79
N PRO A 17 5.65 -14.91 4.50
CA PRO A 17 7.06 -14.57 4.62
C PRO A 17 7.41 -13.31 3.84
N HIS A 18 8.19 -12.42 4.45
CA HIS A 18 8.74 -11.25 3.79
C HIS A 18 10.23 -11.45 3.55
N MET A 19 10.69 -11.06 2.38
CA MET A 19 12.06 -11.23 1.96
C MET A 19 12.60 -9.95 1.34
N SER A 20 13.83 -9.58 1.66
CA SER A 20 14.61 -8.71 0.79
C SER A 20 15.51 -9.58 -0.07
N PHE A 21 15.61 -9.29 -1.36
CA PHE A 21 16.46 -10.00 -2.30
C PHE A 21 17.26 -9.00 -3.13
N VAL A 22 18.56 -9.27 -3.27
CA VAL A 22 19.48 -8.42 -4.02
C VAL A 22 20.44 -9.27 -4.84
N TRP A 23 21.02 -8.66 -5.88
CA TRP A 23 22.08 -9.25 -6.69
C TRP A 23 23.19 -8.22 -6.96
N GLY A 24 24.37 -8.71 -7.29
CA GLY A 24 25.58 -7.91 -7.47
C GLY A 24 26.31 -7.67 -6.14
N GLU A 25 27.65 -7.60 -6.23
CA GLU A 25 28.56 -7.57 -5.09
C GLU A 25 28.22 -6.45 -4.09
N ASP A 26 28.03 -5.22 -4.57
CA ASP A 26 27.75 -4.06 -3.71
C ASP A 26 26.43 -4.20 -2.94
N ASN A 27 25.37 -4.69 -3.58
CA ASN A 27 24.07 -4.87 -2.93
C ASN A 27 24.10 -6.04 -1.94
N VAL A 28 24.83 -7.12 -2.27
CA VAL A 28 25.05 -8.24 -1.36
C VAL A 28 25.78 -7.77 -0.10
N ASN A 29 26.84 -6.98 -0.28
CA ASN A 29 27.60 -6.39 0.82
C ASN A 29 26.73 -5.46 1.68
N PHE A 30 25.91 -4.61 1.05
CA PHE A 30 24.94 -3.76 1.74
C PHE A 30 23.93 -4.57 2.55
N LEU A 31 23.32 -5.58 1.96
CA LEU A 31 22.32 -6.39 2.66
C LEU A 31 22.93 -7.16 3.83
N ARG A 32 24.18 -7.64 3.69
CA ARG A 32 24.91 -8.30 4.78
C ARG A 32 25.16 -7.34 5.96
N ALA A 33 25.65 -6.13 5.66
CA ALA A 33 25.88 -5.11 6.69
C ALA A 33 24.58 -4.70 7.38
N ARG A 34 23.50 -4.50 6.61
CA ARG A 34 22.16 -4.19 7.14
C ARG A 34 21.65 -5.31 8.04
N TYR A 35 21.78 -6.58 7.62
CA TYR A 35 21.38 -7.73 8.42
C TYR A 35 22.12 -7.74 9.77
N ALA A 36 23.45 -7.63 9.76
CA ALA A 36 24.27 -7.61 10.98
C ALA A 36 23.86 -6.48 11.94
N ALA A 37 23.61 -5.27 11.42
CA ALA A 37 23.15 -4.15 12.22
C ALA A 37 21.76 -4.41 12.86
N LEU A 38 20.82 -4.99 12.09
CA LEU A 38 19.47 -5.25 12.57
C LEU A 38 19.42 -6.33 13.66
N GLN A 39 20.35 -7.30 13.67
CA GLN A 39 20.40 -8.34 14.70
C GLN A 39 20.59 -7.81 16.13
N GLN A 40 21.05 -6.57 16.29
CA GLN A 40 21.18 -5.93 17.60
C GLN A 40 19.83 -5.59 18.24
N SER A 41 18.74 -5.59 17.47
CA SER A 41 17.38 -5.33 17.97
C SER A 41 16.57 -6.62 18.04
N GLU A 42 15.88 -6.82 19.17
CA GLU A 42 15.02 -7.97 19.42
C GLU A 42 13.95 -8.14 18.32
N LEU A 43 13.47 -7.04 17.76
CA LEU A 43 12.45 -7.02 16.72
C LEU A 43 12.87 -7.74 15.44
N PHE A 44 14.18 -7.90 15.21
CA PHE A 44 14.72 -8.45 13.96
C PHE A 44 15.55 -9.73 14.14
N ARG A 45 15.66 -10.27 15.36
CA ARG A 45 16.39 -11.51 15.63
C ARG A 45 15.86 -12.74 14.88
N GLY A 46 14.57 -12.73 14.54
CA GLY A 46 13.94 -13.80 13.76
C GLY A 46 14.25 -13.77 12.26
N ILE A 47 14.97 -12.76 11.77
CA ILE A 47 15.34 -12.66 10.35
C ILE A 47 16.46 -13.67 10.05
N ARG A 48 16.32 -14.41 8.96
CA ARG A 48 17.37 -15.28 8.40
C ARG A 48 18.07 -14.58 7.25
N TYR A 49 19.36 -14.81 7.07
CA TYR A 49 20.17 -14.33 5.94
C TYR A 49 20.74 -15.52 5.15
N SER A 50 20.85 -15.39 3.83
CA SER A 50 21.52 -16.38 2.98
C SER A 50 22.11 -15.74 1.73
N GLU A 51 23.24 -16.28 1.29
CA GLU A 51 23.85 -16.08 -0.03
C GLU A 51 23.85 -17.39 -0.84
N ASP A 52 23.30 -18.48 -0.26
CA ASP A 52 23.25 -19.79 -0.90
C ASP A 52 22.08 -19.87 -1.88
N HIS A 53 22.39 -20.16 -3.14
CA HIS A 53 21.40 -20.21 -4.22
C HIS A 53 20.29 -21.23 -3.94
N GLN A 54 20.62 -22.39 -3.38
CA GLN A 54 19.63 -23.45 -3.13
C GLN A 54 18.68 -23.05 -2.02
N GLN A 55 19.18 -22.45 -0.94
CA GLN A 55 18.40 -21.95 0.17
C GLN A 55 17.47 -20.80 -0.27
N ILE A 56 17.97 -19.85 -1.06
CA ILE A 56 17.14 -18.76 -1.60
C ILE A 56 16.09 -19.32 -2.57
N LYS A 57 16.44 -20.30 -3.40
CA LYS A 57 15.47 -20.97 -4.31
C LYS A 57 14.37 -21.69 -3.52
N ALA A 58 14.69 -22.33 -2.40
CA ALA A 58 13.68 -22.94 -1.54
C ALA A 58 12.72 -21.89 -0.92
N TRP A 59 13.16 -20.65 -0.73
CA TRP A 59 12.33 -19.57 -0.20
C TRP A 59 11.50 -18.86 -1.27
N ALA A 60 12.09 -18.65 -2.44
CA ALA A 60 11.53 -17.86 -3.54
C ALA A 60 11.86 -18.50 -4.90
N PRO A 61 11.21 -19.63 -5.26
CA PRO A 61 11.58 -20.42 -6.44
C PRO A 61 11.56 -19.61 -7.75
N LEU A 62 10.47 -18.89 -8.01
CA LEU A 62 10.30 -18.07 -9.22
C LEU A 62 11.27 -16.90 -9.32
N VAL A 63 11.86 -16.44 -8.20
CA VAL A 63 12.88 -15.38 -8.23
C VAL A 63 14.23 -15.94 -8.65
N MET A 64 14.51 -17.20 -8.33
CA MET A 64 15.80 -17.86 -8.59
C MET A 64 15.82 -18.69 -9.88
N GLU A 65 14.66 -19.07 -10.41
CA GLU A 65 14.56 -19.84 -11.64
C GLU A 65 15.20 -19.11 -12.82
N GLY A 66 16.03 -19.82 -13.59
CA GLY A 66 16.74 -19.28 -14.75
C GLY A 66 17.91 -18.34 -14.44
N ARG A 67 18.26 -18.09 -13.17
CA ARG A 67 19.44 -17.29 -12.82
C ARG A 67 20.74 -18.03 -13.08
N ASP A 68 21.78 -17.28 -13.42
CA ASP A 68 23.15 -17.77 -13.49
C ASP A 68 23.63 -18.23 -12.10
N PRO A 69 24.06 -19.50 -11.93
CA PRO A 69 24.60 -20.00 -10.67
C PRO A 69 25.82 -19.23 -10.15
N LEU A 70 26.55 -18.53 -11.02
CA LEU A 70 27.70 -17.70 -10.64
C LEU A 70 27.31 -16.27 -10.23
N GLN A 71 26.05 -15.88 -10.45
CA GLN A 71 25.57 -14.56 -10.04
C GLN A 71 25.61 -14.43 -8.52
N LYS A 72 26.24 -13.35 -8.03
CA LYS A 72 26.20 -12.98 -6.62
C LYS A 72 24.78 -12.53 -6.25
N VAL A 73 24.19 -13.21 -5.28
CA VAL A 73 22.84 -12.93 -4.77
C VAL A 73 22.83 -13.04 -3.25
N ALA A 74 21.93 -12.31 -2.61
CA ALA A 74 21.66 -12.46 -1.18
C ALA A 74 20.20 -12.23 -0.89
N ALA A 75 19.70 -12.89 0.16
CA ALA A 75 18.36 -12.67 0.66
C ALA A 75 18.32 -12.60 2.19
N THR A 76 17.39 -11.81 2.71
CA THR A 76 16.88 -11.96 4.07
C THR A 76 15.47 -12.53 4.03
N ARG A 77 15.06 -13.25 5.07
CA ARG A 77 13.71 -13.80 5.20
C ARG A 77 13.18 -13.65 6.62
N SER A 78 11.95 -13.16 6.76
CA SER A 78 11.20 -13.09 8.00
C SER A 78 9.90 -13.88 7.87
N GLU A 79 9.63 -14.80 8.81
CA GLU A 79 8.41 -15.62 8.81
C GLU A 79 7.21 -14.91 9.44
N VAL A 80 7.44 -13.84 10.21
CA VAL A 80 6.38 -13.12 10.97
C VAL A 80 5.65 -12.04 10.15
N GLY A 81 5.90 -11.98 8.84
CA GLY A 81 5.29 -10.99 7.96
C GLY A 81 3.81 -11.25 7.65
N THR A 82 3.10 -10.21 7.23
CA THR A 82 1.68 -10.29 6.87
C THR A 82 1.32 -9.57 5.57
N ASP A 83 0.41 -10.15 4.82
CA ASP A 83 -0.36 -9.48 3.78
C ASP A 83 -1.65 -8.91 4.34
N VAL A 84 -1.99 -7.68 3.93
CA VAL A 84 -3.13 -6.95 4.44
C VAL A 84 -4.01 -6.49 3.28
N ASN A 85 -5.25 -6.95 3.26
CA ASN A 85 -6.27 -6.49 2.31
C ASN A 85 -6.96 -5.24 2.87
N TYR A 86 -6.36 -4.07 2.61
CA TYR A 86 -6.92 -2.78 3.01
C TYR A 86 -8.28 -2.47 2.37
N GLY A 87 -8.56 -3.04 1.19
CA GLY A 87 -9.87 -2.91 0.54
C GLY A 87 -10.97 -3.57 1.36
N GLU A 88 -10.71 -4.77 1.88
CA GLU A 88 -11.64 -5.48 2.75
C GLU A 88 -11.81 -4.77 4.11
N ILE A 89 -10.73 -4.27 4.71
CA ILE A 89 -10.80 -3.43 5.92
C ILE A 89 -11.71 -2.22 5.67
N THR A 90 -11.50 -1.52 4.56
CA THR A 90 -12.27 -0.33 4.20
C THR A 90 -13.76 -0.66 4.06
N ARG A 91 -14.11 -1.75 3.36
CA ARG A 91 -15.51 -2.19 3.23
C ARG A 91 -16.14 -2.49 4.58
N GLN A 92 -15.44 -3.21 5.46
CA GLN A 92 -15.96 -3.54 6.79
C GLN A 92 -16.14 -2.30 7.67
N LEU A 93 -15.19 -1.36 7.63
CA LEU A 93 -15.30 -0.08 8.36
C LEU A 93 -16.50 0.74 7.86
N ILE A 94 -16.66 0.88 6.54
CA ILE A 94 -17.80 1.60 5.94
C ILE A 94 -19.12 0.91 6.27
N ALA A 95 -19.19 -0.42 6.17
CA ALA A 95 -20.38 -1.19 6.55
C ALA A 95 -20.71 -1.02 8.04
N GLY A 96 -19.70 -0.87 8.90
CA GLY A 96 -19.89 -0.50 10.30
C GLY A 96 -20.51 0.89 10.47
N LEU A 97 -19.99 1.89 9.75
CA LEU A 97 -20.50 3.26 9.78
C LEU A 97 -21.94 3.38 9.26
N GLN A 98 -22.29 2.62 8.21
CA GLN A 98 -23.64 2.60 7.64
C GLN A 98 -24.74 2.09 8.59
N LYS A 99 -24.37 1.49 9.73
CA LYS A 99 -25.33 1.09 10.77
C LYS A 99 -25.82 2.27 11.62
N HIS A 100 -25.25 3.46 11.44
CA HIS A 100 -25.63 4.65 12.20
C HIS A 100 -26.42 5.63 11.34
N ASP A 101 -27.56 6.10 11.85
CA ASP A 101 -28.46 7.01 11.13
C ASP A 101 -27.84 8.38 10.79
N ASN A 102 -26.78 8.77 11.49
CA ASN A 102 -26.05 10.02 11.29
C ASN A 102 -24.89 9.91 10.29
N PHE A 103 -24.80 8.79 9.55
CA PHE A 103 -23.79 8.58 8.52
C PHE A 103 -24.44 8.45 7.13
N SER A 104 -23.90 9.18 6.15
CA SER A 104 -24.31 9.07 4.75
C SER A 104 -23.11 8.80 3.86
N LEU A 105 -23.18 7.76 3.03
CA LEU A 105 -22.17 7.46 2.02
C LEU A 105 -22.64 7.93 0.64
N GLN A 106 -21.83 8.72 -0.05
CA GLN A 106 -22.09 9.13 -1.44
C GLN A 106 -20.95 8.64 -2.33
N LEU A 107 -21.20 7.57 -3.09
CA LEU A 107 -20.30 7.06 -4.12
C LEU A 107 -20.61 7.73 -5.46
N GLY A 108 -19.73 7.57 -6.46
CA GLY A 108 -19.91 8.18 -7.79
C GLY A 108 -20.04 9.70 -7.75
N THR A 109 -19.53 10.35 -6.70
CA THR A 109 -19.72 11.78 -6.45
C THR A 109 -18.37 12.48 -6.43
N VAL A 110 -18.21 13.48 -7.28
CA VAL A 110 -16.96 14.23 -7.46
C VAL A 110 -17.10 15.61 -6.82
N VAL A 111 -16.18 15.95 -5.91
CA VAL A 111 -16.07 17.32 -5.38
C VAL A 111 -15.47 18.22 -6.45
N ARG A 112 -16.09 19.39 -6.68
CA ARG A 112 -15.70 20.33 -7.75
C ARG A 112 -15.25 21.69 -7.26
N ARG A 113 -15.71 22.09 -6.07
CA ARG A 113 -15.41 23.40 -5.51
C ARG A 113 -15.68 23.42 -4.03
N PHE A 114 -14.82 24.13 -3.32
CA PHE A 114 -15.04 24.57 -1.96
C PHE A 114 -15.27 26.08 -1.92
N LYS A 115 -16.18 26.53 -1.05
CA LYS A 115 -16.34 27.94 -0.72
C LYS A 115 -16.47 28.07 0.80
N ARG A 116 -15.58 28.83 1.41
CA ARG A 116 -15.72 29.21 2.82
C ARG A 116 -16.78 30.32 2.94
N ASN A 117 -17.75 30.12 3.82
CA ASN A 117 -18.81 31.07 4.10
C ASN A 117 -18.36 32.06 5.19
N ALA A 118 -19.08 33.18 5.34
CA ALA A 118 -18.75 34.23 6.33
C ALA A 118 -18.84 33.72 7.78
N ASP A 119 -19.75 32.79 8.06
CA ASP A 119 -19.89 32.09 9.35
C ASP A 119 -18.83 31.01 9.59
N LYS A 120 -17.80 30.95 8.74
CA LYS A 120 -16.74 29.93 8.73
C LYS A 120 -17.23 28.50 8.44
N SER A 121 -18.48 28.29 8.03
CA SER A 121 -18.90 27.02 7.45
C SER A 121 -18.42 26.88 5.99
N TRP A 122 -18.74 25.77 5.35
CA TRP A 122 -18.37 25.46 3.98
C TRP A 122 -19.59 25.20 3.13
N THR A 123 -19.52 25.69 1.90
CA THR A 123 -20.38 25.28 0.80
C THR A 123 -19.54 24.45 -0.16
N VAL A 124 -19.95 23.20 -0.42
CA VAL A 124 -19.24 22.27 -1.30
C VAL A 124 -20.08 21.97 -2.52
N THR A 125 -19.54 22.23 -3.71
CA THR A 125 -20.18 21.85 -4.97
C THR A 125 -19.75 20.44 -5.34
N LEU A 126 -20.74 19.59 -5.57
CA LEU A 126 -20.60 18.19 -5.97
C LEU A 126 -21.14 18.03 -7.39
N ALA A 127 -20.61 17.04 -8.12
CA ALA A 127 -21.16 16.59 -9.38
C ALA A 127 -21.22 15.06 -9.41
N ASP A 128 -22.13 14.52 -10.20
CA ASP A 128 -22.14 13.09 -10.50
C ASP A 128 -20.92 12.73 -11.37
N ALA A 129 -20.34 11.55 -11.13
CA ALA A 129 -19.18 11.05 -11.87
C ALA A 129 -19.53 10.79 -13.35
N ASP A 130 -20.73 10.27 -13.59
CA ASP A 130 -21.24 9.90 -14.91
C ASP A 130 -21.94 11.08 -15.60
N ASN A 131 -22.47 12.03 -14.82
CA ASN A 131 -23.06 13.27 -15.34
C ASN A 131 -22.49 14.52 -14.67
N ARG A 132 -21.31 14.95 -15.15
CA ARG A 132 -20.58 16.12 -14.62
C ARG A 132 -21.33 17.46 -14.75
N ARG A 133 -22.39 17.53 -15.57
CA ARG A 133 -23.22 18.75 -15.73
C ARG A 133 -24.23 18.89 -14.60
N GLN A 134 -24.67 17.79 -14.00
CA GLN A 134 -25.59 17.82 -12.87
C GLN A 134 -24.80 18.15 -11.59
N LYS A 135 -24.95 19.39 -11.13
CA LYS A 135 -24.29 19.88 -9.91
C LYS A 135 -25.29 19.97 -8.77
N ARG A 136 -24.85 19.61 -7.57
CA ARG A 136 -25.58 19.85 -6.32
C ARG A 136 -24.64 20.47 -5.28
N VAL A 137 -25.21 21.03 -4.23
CA VAL A 137 -24.45 21.72 -3.19
C VAL A 137 -24.80 21.15 -1.83
N ILE A 138 -23.79 20.95 -0.99
CA ILE A 138 -23.97 20.62 0.43
C ILE A 138 -23.31 21.69 1.30
N LYS A 139 -23.82 21.83 2.53
CA LYS A 139 -23.22 22.69 3.56
C LYS A 139 -22.57 21.82 4.63
N ALA A 140 -21.39 22.20 5.08
CA ALA A 140 -20.65 21.48 6.12
C ALA A 140 -20.01 22.46 7.10
N LYS A 141 -20.02 22.13 8.39
CA LYS A 141 -19.27 22.92 9.40
C LYS A 141 -17.78 22.64 9.32
N PHE A 142 -17.42 21.39 9.03
CA PHE A 142 -16.05 20.89 8.94
C PHE A 142 -15.89 20.00 7.72
N ILE A 143 -14.69 19.99 7.13
CA ILE A 143 -14.33 19.14 6.00
C ILE A 143 -13.02 18.45 6.36
N PHE A 144 -12.98 17.13 6.15
CA PHE A 144 -11.77 16.33 6.20
C PHE A 144 -11.46 15.82 4.79
N ILE A 145 -10.26 16.10 4.27
CA ILE A 145 -9.83 15.72 2.92
C ILE A 145 -8.96 14.46 3.02
N GLY A 146 -9.58 13.29 2.90
CA GLY A 146 -8.90 11.99 2.87
C GLY A 146 -8.73 11.42 1.46
N ALA A 147 -8.27 12.22 0.49
CA ALA A 147 -8.34 11.89 -0.94
C ALA A 147 -7.06 11.26 -1.54
N GLY A 148 -6.19 10.67 -0.71
CA GLY A 148 -4.94 10.07 -1.16
C GLY A 148 -4.09 11.06 -1.98
N GLY A 149 -3.63 10.63 -3.17
CA GLY A 149 -2.82 11.48 -4.06
C GLY A 149 -3.50 12.77 -4.54
N ALA A 150 -4.84 12.86 -4.47
CA ALA A 150 -5.58 14.07 -4.84
C ALA A 150 -5.78 15.05 -3.68
N ALA A 151 -5.33 14.72 -2.46
CA ALA A 151 -5.59 15.52 -1.27
C ALA A 151 -5.02 16.95 -1.37
N LEU A 152 -3.80 17.10 -1.90
CA LEU A 152 -3.19 18.43 -2.05
C LEU A 152 -3.96 19.30 -3.04
N THR A 153 -4.38 18.74 -4.19
CA THR A 153 -5.17 19.47 -5.18
C THR A 153 -6.48 19.97 -4.58
N LEU A 154 -7.21 19.10 -3.86
CA LEU A 154 -8.44 19.49 -3.19
C LEU A 154 -8.19 20.51 -2.06
N LEU A 155 -7.08 20.39 -1.33
CA LEU A 155 -6.69 21.36 -0.31
C LEU A 155 -6.43 22.74 -0.92
N GLN A 156 -5.73 22.80 -2.05
CA GLN A 156 -5.48 24.06 -2.77
C GLN A 156 -6.77 24.69 -3.31
N GLU A 157 -7.74 23.87 -3.75
CA GLU A 157 -9.08 24.35 -4.15
C GLU A 157 -9.86 25.01 -3.00
N THR A 158 -9.50 24.76 -1.74
CA THR A 158 -10.13 25.43 -0.59
C THR A 158 -9.79 26.92 -0.49
N GLY A 159 -8.67 27.34 -1.09
CA GLY A 159 -8.18 28.72 -1.04
C GLY A 159 -7.71 29.19 0.34
N ILE A 160 -7.57 28.29 1.33
CA ILE A 160 -7.03 28.68 2.64
C ILE A 160 -5.53 29.02 2.52
N PRO A 161 -5.01 30.00 3.30
CA PRO A 161 -3.61 30.41 3.20
C PRO A 161 -2.61 29.27 3.39
N GLN A 162 -2.89 28.37 4.34
CA GLN A 162 -2.02 27.24 4.68
C GLN A 162 -1.81 26.28 3.50
N ALA A 163 -2.76 26.20 2.55
CA ALA A 163 -2.62 25.31 1.40
C ALA A 163 -1.40 25.66 0.51
N LYS A 164 -0.92 26.91 0.58
CA LYS A 164 0.26 27.39 -0.16
C LYS A 164 1.59 26.89 0.40
N GLU A 165 1.60 26.41 1.64
CA GLU A 165 2.80 25.92 2.33
C GLU A 165 3.08 24.44 2.00
N TYR A 166 2.17 23.76 1.31
CA TYR A 166 2.30 22.35 0.97
C TYR A 166 2.60 22.15 -0.52
N ALA A 167 3.54 21.25 -0.79
CA ALA A 167 3.85 20.74 -2.11
C ALA A 167 3.71 19.21 -2.13
N GLY A 168 3.47 18.66 -3.32
CA GLY A 168 3.32 17.23 -3.53
C GLY A 168 4.36 16.76 -4.54
N PHE A 169 5.03 15.66 -4.23
CA PHE A 169 5.91 14.98 -5.17
C PHE A 169 5.21 13.69 -5.62
N PRO A 170 4.52 13.69 -6.78
CA PRO A 170 3.81 12.51 -7.24
C PRO A 170 4.82 11.43 -7.65
N VAL A 171 4.70 10.25 -7.03
CA VAL A 171 5.48 9.07 -7.41
C VAL A 171 4.55 8.11 -8.13
N GLY A 172 4.89 7.78 -9.37
CA GLY A 172 4.20 6.76 -10.15
C GLY A 172 4.70 5.37 -9.80
N GLY A 173 3.82 4.37 -9.92
CA GLY A 173 4.17 2.96 -9.80
C GLY A 173 3.53 2.17 -10.94
N GLN A 174 4.20 1.11 -11.36
CA GLN A 174 3.64 0.12 -12.28
C GLN A 174 3.40 -1.17 -11.51
N PHE A 175 2.24 -1.79 -11.75
CA PHE A 175 1.84 -3.02 -11.10
C PHE A 175 1.52 -4.03 -12.19
N LEU A 176 2.21 -5.17 -12.15
CA LEU A 176 1.92 -6.34 -12.98
C LEU A 176 1.26 -7.38 -12.10
N VAL A 177 0.19 -8.00 -12.59
CA VAL A 177 -0.59 -8.99 -11.85
C VAL A 177 -0.64 -10.28 -12.66
N CYS A 178 -0.33 -11.40 -12.01
CA CYS A 178 -0.50 -12.74 -12.55
C CYS A 178 -1.65 -13.42 -11.80
N GLU A 179 -2.68 -13.86 -12.52
CA GLU A 179 -3.84 -14.56 -11.94
C GLU A 179 -3.79 -16.08 -12.19
N ASN A 180 -2.76 -16.60 -12.89
CA ASN A 180 -2.62 -18.02 -13.15
C ASN A 180 -2.33 -18.77 -11.83
N PRO A 181 -3.26 -19.62 -11.33
CA PRO A 181 -3.08 -20.30 -10.05
C PRO A 181 -1.89 -21.26 -10.04
N GLU A 182 -1.56 -21.87 -11.18
CA GLU A 182 -0.41 -22.76 -11.29
C GLU A 182 0.86 -22.00 -10.91
N VAL A 183 1.12 -20.85 -11.57
CA VAL A 183 2.27 -19.98 -11.29
C VAL A 183 2.23 -19.42 -9.87
N VAL A 184 1.09 -18.87 -9.43
CA VAL A 184 0.98 -18.21 -8.11
C VAL A 184 1.26 -19.18 -6.96
N ASN A 185 0.88 -20.46 -7.10
CA ASN A 185 1.10 -21.46 -6.04
C ASN A 185 2.58 -21.84 -5.86
N HIS A 186 3.44 -21.58 -6.84
CA HIS A 186 4.88 -21.79 -6.72
C HIS A 186 5.60 -20.70 -5.91
N HIS A 187 4.92 -19.60 -5.53
CA HIS A 187 5.56 -18.47 -4.86
C HIS A 187 4.71 -17.90 -3.71
N LEU A 188 5.08 -18.27 -2.48
CA LEU A 188 4.38 -17.86 -1.25
C LEU A 188 5.24 -16.93 -0.39
N ALA A 189 5.81 -15.89 -0.99
CA ALA A 189 6.59 -14.88 -0.30
C ALA A 189 6.32 -13.48 -0.88
N LYS A 190 6.49 -12.45 -0.04
CA LYS A 190 6.65 -11.07 -0.52
C LYS A 190 8.13 -10.77 -0.64
N VAL A 191 8.61 -10.64 -1.86
CA VAL A 191 10.02 -10.38 -2.14
C VAL A 191 10.19 -8.93 -2.57
N TYR A 192 11.15 -8.25 -1.94
CA TYR A 192 11.47 -6.85 -2.16
C TYR A 192 12.87 -6.72 -2.73
N GLY A 193 12.96 -6.12 -3.92
CA GLY A 193 14.23 -5.76 -4.54
C GLY A 193 14.76 -4.43 -4.03
N GLN A 194 16.01 -4.15 -4.37
CA GLN A 194 16.58 -2.81 -4.26
C GLN A 194 16.42 -2.08 -5.60
N ALA A 195 15.95 -0.84 -5.55
CA ALA A 195 15.87 0.00 -6.75
C ALA A 195 17.26 0.27 -7.31
N GLU A 196 17.39 0.32 -8.63
CA GLU A 196 18.60 0.81 -9.29
C GLU A 196 18.86 2.28 -8.92
N VAL A 197 20.14 2.64 -8.81
CA VAL A 197 20.59 4.01 -8.52
C VAL A 197 19.99 4.97 -9.55
N GLY A 198 19.30 6.02 -9.08
CA GLY A 198 18.64 7.03 -9.92
C GLY A 198 17.14 6.86 -10.10
N ARG A 199 16.52 5.80 -9.55
CA ARG A 199 15.05 5.69 -9.45
C ARG A 199 14.57 6.03 -8.04
N ALA A 200 13.37 6.62 -7.93
CA ALA A 200 12.72 6.83 -6.63
C ALA A 200 12.63 5.47 -5.91
N ALA A 201 12.87 5.48 -4.60
CA ALA A 201 12.94 4.26 -3.79
C ALA A 201 11.77 3.32 -4.11
N ASP A 202 12.10 2.10 -4.53
CA ASP A 202 11.11 1.05 -4.72
C ASP A 202 10.52 0.76 -3.34
N VAL A 203 9.30 1.24 -3.10
CA VAL A 203 8.45 0.77 -2.02
C VAL A 203 8.01 -0.63 -2.41
N GLY A 204 8.97 -1.55 -2.30
CA GLY A 204 8.85 -2.98 -2.42
C GLY A 204 7.61 -3.47 -3.17
N ALA A 205 7.75 -3.75 -4.46
CA ALA A 205 6.73 -4.46 -5.23
C ALA A 205 6.43 -5.83 -4.60
N ALA A 206 5.40 -5.88 -3.76
CA ALA A 206 4.89 -7.12 -3.20
C ALA A 206 4.36 -7.99 -4.35
N HIS A 207 5.00 -9.14 -4.56
CA HIS A 207 4.48 -10.23 -5.39
C HIS A 207 3.31 -10.93 -4.68
N ARG A 208 2.21 -10.20 -4.45
CA ARG A 208 0.87 -10.75 -4.22
C ARG A 208 -0.15 -9.61 -4.10
N TYR A 209 -1.05 -9.54 -5.07
CA TYR A 209 -2.41 -9.08 -4.87
C TYR A 209 -3.33 -10.19 -5.36
N PRO A 210 -3.71 -11.19 -4.54
CA PRO A 210 -4.83 -12.03 -4.89
C PRO A 210 -6.09 -11.16 -4.75
N TYR A 211 -6.48 -10.49 -5.83
CA TYR A 211 -7.87 -10.08 -6.00
C TYR A 211 -8.68 -11.36 -6.12
N TYR A 212 -9.17 -11.89 -4.99
CA TYR A 212 -10.29 -12.81 -5.02
C TYR A 212 -11.52 -12.02 -5.48
N ARG A 213 -11.73 -11.92 -6.80
CA ARG A 213 -13.10 -11.85 -7.33
C ARG A 213 -13.70 -13.23 -7.08
N ARG A 214 -14.57 -13.32 -6.08
CA ARG A 214 -15.71 -14.24 -6.15
C ARG A 214 -16.86 -13.47 -6.75
#